data_AF-A0A1C5R3U6-F1
#
_entry.id   AF-A0A1C5R3U6-F1
#
_cell.length_a   1.000
_cell.length_b   1.000
_cell.length_c   1.000
_cell.angle_alpha   90.00
_cell.angle_beta   90.00
_cell.angle_gamma   90.00
#
_symmetry.space_group_name_H-M   'P 1'
#
loop_
_entity.id
_entity.type
_entity.pdbx_description
1 polymer ?
#
loop_
_entity_poly.entity_id
_entity_poly.type
_entity_poly.pdbx_seq_one_letter_code
_entity_poly.pdbx_strand_id
1 'polypeptide(L)'
;MKSRKEEVRQADTANLIKGASLLMTGSLLASCATTDWSFLIRQLLLGTGVVLCILGIPFLKRFYKEVKDFREYVPAWDKGRGIFDRMALQLNHWYEKEEEPVSCDGDTLYYLKLQKERLDEKRIHMRNRIYPARGKSFGTATVSRKSAWYTTDMSYENISRELRFIRGAEVLYQRNVEQVMYEIIAHSPNEQETAHLMVTCPNCGCVSSVEQLGSGCPYCKTQFRVKDLFPRVINTYFIRSDSISKNITQQRIVIGASMGIVLLICIPGSLISSNGNLPAALFTAYLAALIGGGIFGWMASAVLMLTSLFQRDGMKHLPLIPFLSSKSKIKRMMTAYDPNFSYDKFEGQLVALIRMAVFAKEPQNLTAYRGKERDARFQNILEMTYTNGMCLKNVKKQGDDLHLTIRTWWINYSEEQGKIKKTGDLIDVTICRNVAHREVPGFSVTSVNCHSCGASFDAVRQRNCPYCGTEYHMEEDYWVIEEMRLIR
;
A
#
# COMPACT_ATOMS: atom_id res chain seq x y z
N MET A 1 15.21 12.18 1.52
CA MET A 1 14.05 11.76 2.33
C MET A 1 13.57 12.94 3.14
N LYS A 2 12.28 13.31 3.05
CA LYS A 2 11.68 14.32 3.92
C LYS A 2 10.95 13.60 5.05
N SER A 3 11.53 13.58 6.25
CA SER A 3 10.89 12.93 7.42
C SER A 3 9.59 13.63 7.81
N ARG A 4 8.57 12.86 8.24
CA ARG A 4 7.30 13.42 8.75
C ARG A 4 7.51 13.97 10.15
N LYS A 5 7.07 15.22 10.39
CA LYS A 5 7.01 15.77 11.75
C LYS A 5 5.79 15.13 12.42
N GLU A 6 6.03 14.38 13.50
CA GLU A 6 4.96 13.85 14.33
C GLU A 6 4.51 14.92 15.34
N GLU A 7 3.22 15.22 15.38
CA GLU A 7 2.65 16.13 16.38
C GLU A 7 2.60 15.48 17.76
N VAL A 8 2.37 14.15 17.80
CA VAL A 8 2.33 13.36 19.04
C VAL A 8 3.54 12.44 19.10
N ARG A 9 4.38 12.64 20.12
CA ARG A 9 5.60 11.87 20.33
C ARG A 9 5.28 10.46 20.83
N GLN A 10 6.01 9.46 20.31
CA GLN A 10 5.96 8.10 20.86
C GLN A 10 6.29 8.11 22.36
N ALA A 11 5.57 7.30 23.15
CA ALA A 11 5.73 7.23 24.60
C ALA A 11 7.18 7.01 25.04
N ASP A 12 7.62 7.78 26.03
CA ASP A 12 9.00 7.78 26.49
C ASP A 12 9.27 6.55 27.35
N THR A 13 10.13 5.66 26.85
CA THR A 13 10.56 4.45 27.57
C THR A 13 11.31 4.76 28.86
N ALA A 14 11.89 5.97 29.00
CA ALA A 14 12.51 6.37 30.26
C ALA A 14 11.48 6.45 31.40
N ASN A 15 10.23 6.84 31.13
CA ASN A 15 9.17 6.89 32.14
C ASN A 15 8.77 5.47 32.59
N LEU A 16 8.69 4.51 31.66
CA LEU A 16 8.43 3.11 32.00
C LEU A 16 9.57 2.52 32.83
N ILE A 17 10.83 2.72 32.41
CA ILE A 17 12.01 2.18 33.10
C ILE A 17 12.11 2.77 34.50
N LYS A 18 11.96 4.09 34.66
CA LYS A 18 11.99 4.77 35.97
C LYS A 18 10.86 4.28 36.88
N GLY A 19 9.64 4.16 36.36
CA GLY A 19 8.51 3.65 37.13
C GLY A 19 8.73 2.20 37.59
N ALA A 20 9.18 1.33 36.69
CA ALA A 20 9.45 -0.07 36.99
C ALA A 20 10.62 -0.26 37.96
N SER A 21 11.71 0.51 37.81
CA SER A 21 12.87 0.44 38.71
C SER A 21 12.50 0.90 40.12
N LEU A 22 11.73 1.99 40.25
CA LEU A 22 11.27 2.48 41.54
C LEU A 22 10.36 1.48 42.26
N LEU A 23 9.46 0.80 41.54
CA LEU A 23 8.63 -0.25 42.10
C LEU A 23 9.45 -1.47 42.54
N MET A 24 10.42 -1.91 41.72
CA MET A 24 11.28 -3.06 42.03
C MET A 24 12.19 -2.80 43.22
N THR A 25 12.83 -1.62 43.28
CA THR A 25 13.66 -1.22 44.43
C THR A 25 12.79 -1.00 45.68
N GLY A 26 11.60 -0.42 45.52
CA GLY A 26 10.66 -0.20 46.61
C GLY A 26 10.14 -1.51 47.23
N SER A 27 9.77 -2.50 46.40
CA SER A 27 9.34 -3.82 46.87
C SER A 27 10.46 -4.59 47.54
N LEU A 28 11.68 -4.51 47.01
CA LEU A 28 12.87 -5.12 47.61
C LEU A 28 13.14 -4.52 49.01
N LEU A 29 13.16 -3.19 49.13
CA LEU A 29 13.42 -2.52 50.41
C LEU A 29 12.30 -2.76 51.43
N ALA A 30 11.03 -2.77 50.98
CA ALA A 30 9.90 -3.10 51.84
C ALA A 30 9.97 -4.55 52.36
N SER A 31 10.46 -5.48 51.54
CA SER A 31 10.64 -6.88 51.94
C SER A 31 11.70 -7.06 53.03
N CYS A 32 12.66 -6.14 53.16
CA CYS A 32 13.66 -6.18 54.25
C CYS A 32 13.04 -6.00 55.65
N ALA A 33 11.75 -5.65 55.76
CA ALA A 33 11.05 -5.68 57.03
C ALA A 33 10.94 -7.10 57.63
N THR A 34 11.10 -8.15 56.83
CA THR A 34 11.02 -9.55 57.28
C THR A 34 12.37 -10.15 57.72
N THR A 35 13.47 -9.39 57.70
CA THR A 35 14.81 -9.87 58.09
C THR A 35 15.10 -9.60 59.56
N ASP A 36 16.12 -10.25 60.13
CA ASP A 36 16.49 -10.13 61.56
C ASP A 36 17.23 -8.82 61.95
N TRP A 37 17.09 -7.76 61.16
CA TRP A 37 17.80 -6.50 61.39
C TRP A 37 17.24 -5.73 62.60
N SER A 38 17.93 -4.67 63.05
CA SER A 38 17.42 -3.88 64.18
C SER A 38 16.10 -3.16 63.82
N PHE A 39 15.22 -2.99 64.83
CA PHE A 39 13.87 -2.44 64.64
C PHE A 39 13.86 -1.09 63.90
N LEU A 40 14.80 -0.20 64.25
CA LEU A 40 14.94 1.10 63.61
C LEU A 40 15.28 0.99 62.12
N ILE A 41 16.15 0.05 61.75
CA ILE A 41 16.55 -0.12 60.35
C ILE A 41 15.40 -0.74 59.54
N ARG A 42 14.63 -1.68 60.11
CA ARG A 42 13.45 -2.26 59.43
C ARG A 42 12.40 -1.21 59.10
N GLN A 43 12.06 -0.34 60.05
CA GLN A 43 11.05 0.71 59.85
C GLN A 43 11.51 1.75 58.82
N LEU A 44 12.80 2.10 58.83
CA LEU A 44 13.38 3.03 57.86
C LEU A 44 13.36 2.44 56.43
N LEU A 45 13.72 1.16 56.27
CA LEU A 45 13.69 0.47 54.97
C LEU A 45 12.27 0.27 54.45
N LEU A 46 11.31 -0.08 55.33
CA LEU A 46 9.89 -0.18 54.98
C LEU A 46 9.33 1.17 54.52
N GLY A 47 9.56 2.24 55.29
CA GLY A 47 9.11 3.59 54.93
C GLY A 47 9.70 4.07 53.61
N THR A 48 11.00 3.85 53.42
CA THR A 48 11.69 4.18 52.15
C THR A 48 11.13 3.36 50.99
N GLY A 49 10.89 2.06 51.19
CA GLY A 49 10.32 1.17 50.17
C GLY A 49 8.92 1.59 49.73
N VAL A 50 8.05 1.94 50.68
CA VAL A 50 6.68 2.43 50.41
C VAL A 50 6.72 3.75 49.64
N VAL A 51 7.59 4.69 50.05
CA VAL A 51 7.75 5.98 49.36
C VAL A 51 8.21 5.78 47.91
N LEU A 52 9.20 4.91 47.67
CA LEU A 52 9.67 4.60 46.31
C LEU A 52 8.57 3.97 45.45
N CYS A 53 7.75 3.07 46.01
CA CYS A 53 6.62 2.51 45.30
C CYS A 53 5.59 3.58 44.91
N ILE A 54 5.27 4.50 45.81
CA ILE A 54 4.35 5.61 45.54
C ILE A 54 4.91 6.53 44.46
N LEU A 55 6.20 6.85 44.51
CA LEU A 55 6.88 7.69 43.51
C LEU A 55 6.95 7.05 42.12
N GLY A 56 6.92 5.71 42.03
CA GLY A 56 6.91 5.00 40.74
C GLY A 56 5.58 5.09 39.98
N ILE A 57 4.44 5.19 40.69
CA ILE A 57 3.10 5.19 40.10
C ILE A 57 2.86 6.36 39.11
N PRO A 58 3.21 7.62 39.42
CA PRO A 58 3.07 8.74 38.49
C PRO A 58 3.78 8.54 37.15
N PHE A 59 4.98 7.96 37.16
CA PHE A 59 5.75 7.70 35.93
C PHE A 59 5.07 6.66 35.04
N LEU A 60 4.53 5.59 35.65
CA LEU A 60 3.74 4.59 34.91
C LEU A 60 2.45 5.19 34.36
N LYS A 61 1.70 5.96 35.18
CA LYS A 61 0.49 6.64 34.72
C LYS A 61 0.78 7.56 33.52
N ARG A 62 1.87 8.33 33.58
CA ARG A 62 2.31 9.18 32.47
C ARG A 62 2.64 8.36 31.23
N PHE A 63 3.39 7.27 31.36
CA PHE A 63 3.71 6.38 30.25
C PHE A 63 2.44 5.79 29.60
N TYR A 64 1.49 5.28 30.40
CA TYR A 64 0.23 4.74 29.87
C TYR A 64 -0.63 5.81 29.20
N LYS A 65 -0.62 7.05 29.71
CA LYS A 65 -1.27 8.17 29.06
C LYS A 65 -0.62 8.48 27.71
N GLU A 66 0.71 8.60 27.66
CA GLU A 66 1.44 8.82 26.39
C GLU A 66 1.19 7.70 25.37
N VAL A 67 1.10 6.45 25.81
CA VAL A 67 0.73 5.30 24.96
C VAL A 67 -0.70 5.42 24.44
N LYS A 68 -1.65 5.83 25.29
CA LYS A 68 -3.06 6.03 24.90
C LYS A 68 -3.18 7.17 23.90
N ASP A 69 -2.59 8.32 24.20
CA ASP A 69 -2.62 9.52 23.35
C ASP A 69 -2.02 9.20 21.96
N PHE A 70 -0.89 8.49 21.92
CA PHE A 70 -0.28 8.03 20.67
C PHE A 70 -1.13 6.99 19.92
N ARG A 71 -1.91 6.17 20.63
CA ARG A 71 -2.84 5.19 20.04
C ARG A 71 -4.10 5.85 19.47
N GLU A 72 -4.52 6.98 20.00
CA GLU A 72 -5.68 7.72 19.51
C GLU A 72 -5.31 8.70 18.39
N TYR A 73 -4.06 9.18 18.36
CA TYR A 73 -3.53 10.04 17.31
C TYR A 73 -3.64 9.45 15.89
N VAL A 74 -4.14 10.24 14.93
CA VAL A 74 -4.19 9.88 13.51
C VAL A 74 -3.34 10.89 12.73
N PRO A 75 -2.22 10.46 12.11
CA PRO A 75 -1.41 11.35 11.30
C PRO A 75 -2.16 11.85 10.06
N ALA A 76 -1.92 13.10 9.67
CA ALA A 76 -2.50 13.69 8.46
C ALA A 76 -1.51 13.73 7.29
N TRP A 77 -2.05 13.73 6.07
CA TRP A 77 -1.31 13.99 4.83
C TRP A 77 -1.07 15.49 4.64
N ASP A 78 0.08 15.85 4.08
CA ASP A 78 0.45 17.25 3.83
C ASP A 78 0.58 17.50 2.31
N LYS A 79 -0.38 18.22 1.74
CA LYS A 79 -0.43 18.54 0.30
C LYS A 79 0.84 19.23 -0.21
N GLY A 80 1.60 19.92 0.66
CA GLY A 80 2.83 20.63 0.32
C GLY A 80 4.06 19.74 0.15
N ARG A 81 3.98 18.44 0.49
CA ARG A 81 5.15 17.53 0.45
C ARG A 81 5.47 16.95 -0.91
N GLY A 82 4.50 16.89 -1.83
CA GLY A 82 4.69 16.36 -3.17
C GLY A 82 3.43 15.68 -3.71
N ILE A 83 3.57 15.05 -4.89
CA ILE A 83 2.46 14.34 -5.55
C ILE A 83 1.98 13.13 -4.74
N PHE A 84 2.87 12.48 -3.97
CA PHE A 84 2.54 11.32 -3.13
C PHE A 84 1.48 11.64 -2.06
N ASP A 85 1.76 12.58 -1.15
CA ASP A 85 0.80 13.02 -0.13
C ASP A 85 -0.49 13.58 -0.78
N ARG A 86 -0.37 14.26 -1.92
CA ARG A 86 -1.52 14.81 -2.65
C ARG A 86 -2.43 13.71 -3.18
N MET A 87 -1.88 12.68 -3.81
CA MET A 87 -2.64 11.55 -4.36
C MET A 87 -3.29 10.73 -3.23
N ALA A 88 -2.55 10.40 -2.16
CA ALA A 88 -3.09 9.69 -1.01
C ALA A 88 -4.29 10.44 -0.38
N LEU A 89 -4.21 11.77 -0.26
CA LEU A 89 -5.32 12.59 0.23
C LEU A 89 -6.49 12.68 -0.77
N GLN A 90 -6.22 12.78 -2.06
CA GLN A 90 -7.25 12.76 -3.10
C GLN A 90 -7.99 11.42 -3.14
N LEU A 91 -7.31 10.29 -2.94
CA LEU A 91 -7.97 8.99 -2.80
C LEU A 91 -8.93 8.96 -1.60
N ASN A 92 -8.55 9.55 -0.46
CA ASN A 92 -9.47 9.68 0.66
C ASN A 92 -10.70 10.53 0.29
N HIS A 93 -10.50 11.67 -0.39
CA HIS A 93 -11.61 12.52 -0.82
C HIS A 93 -12.49 11.85 -1.87
N TRP A 94 -11.94 11.02 -2.75
CA TRP A 94 -12.72 10.21 -3.69
C TRP A 94 -13.71 9.28 -2.96
N TYR A 95 -13.24 8.55 -1.95
CA TYR A 95 -14.09 7.61 -1.20
C TYR A 95 -14.99 8.25 -0.14
N GLU A 96 -14.72 9.49 0.28
CA GLU A 96 -15.51 10.18 1.32
C GLU A 96 -16.43 11.28 0.78
N LYS A 97 -15.96 12.04 -0.19
CA LYS A 97 -16.60 13.24 -0.73
C LYS A 97 -16.91 13.15 -2.21
N GLU A 98 -16.50 12.07 -2.86
CA GLU A 98 -16.68 11.83 -4.29
C GLU A 98 -15.96 12.86 -5.18
N GLU A 99 -14.88 13.46 -4.67
CA GLU A 99 -14.03 14.38 -5.42
C GLU A 99 -13.07 13.60 -6.33
N GLU A 100 -13.06 13.91 -7.64
CA GLU A 100 -12.19 13.23 -8.60
C GLU A 100 -10.69 13.48 -8.31
N PRO A 101 -9.85 12.42 -8.23
CA PRO A 101 -8.42 12.58 -8.04
C PRO A 101 -7.78 13.18 -9.30
N VAL A 102 -7.19 14.37 -9.15
CA VAL A 102 -6.50 15.07 -10.25
C VAL A 102 -5.09 14.53 -10.47
N SER A 103 -4.44 13.94 -9.46
CA SER A 103 -3.02 13.54 -9.57
C SER A 103 -2.77 12.23 -10.32
N CYS A 104 -3.80 11.44 -10.59
CA CYS A 104 -3.66 10.19 -11.34
C CYS A 104 -3.89 10.39 -12.84
N ASP A 105 -3.50 9.38 -13.62
CA ASP A 105 -3.80 9.33 -15.05
C ASP A 105 -5.27 8.96 -15.35
N GLY A 106 -5.66 9.12 -16.62
CA GLY A 106 -7.01 8.84 -17.10
C GLY A 106 -7.44 7.38 -16.89
N ASP A 107 -6.52 6.43 -17.05
CA ASP A 107 -6.74 5.00 -16.83
C ASP A 107 -7.08 4.71 -15.37
N THR A 108 -6.33 5.32 -14.44
CA THR A 108 -6.58 5.20 -13.01
C THR A 108 -7.94 5.78 -12.62
N LEU A 109 -8.22 6.98 -13.11
CA LEU A 109 -9.52 7.63 -12.86
C LEU A 109 -10.68 6.78 -13.42
N TYR A 110 -10.49 6.16 -14.58
CA TYR A 110 -11.55 5.39 -15.21
C TYR A 110 -11.90 4.11 -14.44
N TYR A 111 -10.92 3.31 -14.01
CA TYR A 111 -11.25 2.11 -13.23
C TYR A 111 -11.87 2.47 -11.86
N LEU A 112 -11.52 3.62 -11.27
CA LEU A 112 -12.15 4.10 -10.03
C LEU A 112 -13.64 4.42 -10.26
N LYS A 113 -13.98 5.02 -11.40
CA LYS A 113 -15.38 5.27 -11.80
C LYS A 113 -16.14 3.96 -11.99
N LEU A 114 -15.58 2.99 -12.72
CA LEU A 114 -16.18 1.67 -12.91
C LEU A 114 -16.42 0.94 -11.58
N GLN A 115 -15.46 1.03 -10.64
CA GLN A 115 -15.63 0.49 -9.30
C GLN A 115 -16.79 1.17 -8.56
N LYS A 116 -16.87 2.50 -8.62
CA LYS A 116 -17.95 3.27 -7.97
C LYS A 116 -19.31 2.86 -8.52
N GLU A 117 -19.46 2.80 -9.85
CA GLU A 117 -20.70 2.37 -10.49
C GLU A 117 -21.14 0.99 -9.99
N ARG A 118 -20.21 0.04 -9.88
CA ARG A 118 -20.49 -1.30 -9.34
C ARG A 118 -20.93 -1.28 -7.88
N LEU A 119 -20.29 -0.45 -7.06
CA LEU A 119 -20.63 -0.29 -5.65
C LEU A 119 -22.03 0.30 -5.49
N ASP A 120 -22.37 1.30 -6.31
CA ASP A 120 -23.68 1.95 -6.33
C ASP A 120 -24.78 0.96 -6.75
N GLU A 121 -24.56 0.15 -7.79
CA GLU A 121 -25.49 -0.89 -8.23
C GLU A 121 -25.79 -1.91 -7.12
N LYS A 122 -24.76 -2.32 -6.38
CA LYS A 122 -24.90 -3.27 -5.27
C LYS A 122 -25.38 -2.62 -3.97
N ARG A 123 -25.60 -1.29 -3.97
CA ARG A 123 -25.96 -0.48 -2.81
C ARG A 123 -24.99 -0.67 -1.64
N ILE A 124 -23.69 -0.77 -1.96
CA ILE A 124 -22.62 -0.92 -0.98
C ILE A 124 -21.76 0.34 -1.03
N HIS A 125 -21.69 1.07 0.08
CA HIS A 125 -20.76 2.17 0.24
C HIS A 125 -19.43 1.64 0.77
N MET A 126 -18.34 1.85 0.01
CA MET A 126 -16.98 1.50 0.42
C MET A 126 -16.27 2.72 1.01
N ARG A 127 -15.84 2.62 2.26
CA ARG A 127 -14.91 3.59 2.87
C ARG A 127 -13.50 3.04 2.85
N ASN A 128 -12.61 3.71 2.14
CA ASN A 128 -11.20 3.36 2.06
C ASN A 128 -10.36 4.58 2.48
N ARG A 129 -9.93 4.58 3.75
CA ARG A 129 -9.13 5.65 4.35
C ARG A 129 -7.68 5.23 4.45
N ILE A 130 -6.80 6.06 3.91
CA ILE A 130 -5.36 5.89 3.94
C ILE A 130 -4.78 7.01 4.79
N TYR A 131 -3.98 6.66 5.80
CA TYR A 131 -3.25 7.62 6.63
C TYR A 131 -1.80 7.18 6.80
N PRO A 132 -0.86 8.12 7.03
CA PRO A 132 0.53 7.75 7.31
C PRO A 132 0.62 6.82 8.51
N ALA A 133 1.57 5.88 8.48
CA ALA A 133 1.82 5.02 9.63
C ALA A 133 2.27 5.84 10.85
N ARG A 134 1.87 5.39 12.05
CA ARG A 134 2.20 6.07 13.30
C ARG A 134 3.66 5.80 13.70
N GLY A 135 4.29 6.79 14.31
CA GLY A 135 5.65 6.69 14.87
C GLY A 135 6.74 6.85 13.83
N LYS A 136 8.00 6.75 14.29
CA LYS A 136 9.19 7.06 13.48
C LYS A 136 9.16 6.32 12.15
N SER A 137 8.70 7.01 11.12
CA SER A 137 8.71 6.54 9.75
C SER A 137 9.88 7.18 9.02
N PHE A 138 10.42 6.46 8.04
CA PHE A 138 11.44 6.97 7.15
C PHE A 138 10.90 8.09 6.21
N GLY A 139 9.61 8.44 6.32
CA GLY A 139 8.90 9.32 5.41
C GLY A 139 8.75 8.68 4.03
N THR A 140 8.42 9.51 3.04
CA THR A 140 8.35 9.09 1.65
C THR A 140 9.77 8.88 1.10
N ALA A 141 10.03 7.68 0.59
CA ALA A 141 11.23 7.34 -0.15
C ALA A 141 10.88 7.23 -1.64
N THR A 142 11.77 7.71 -2.51
CA THR A 142 11.54 7.71 -3.96
C THR A 142 12.75 7.10 -4.65
N VAL A 143 12.50 6.18 -5.57
CA VAL A 143 13.51 5.59 -6.45
C VAL A 143 13.16 5.93 -7.89
N SER A 144 13.96 6.80 -8.49
CA SER A 144 13.80 7.23 -9.87
C SER A 144 14.47 6.26 -10.84
N ARG A 145 13.79 5.95 -11.94
CA ARG A 145 14.30 5.13 -13.04
C ARG A 145 14.12 5.90 -14.34
N LYS A 146 15.22 6.12 -15.05
CA LYS A 146 15.20 6.79 -16.36
C LYS A 146 15.11 5.75 -17.46
N SER A 147 14.17 5.94 -18.38
CA SER A 147 14.21 5.38 -19.73
C SER A 147 14.61 6.50 -20.72
N ALA A 148 14.71 6.17 -22.01
CA ALA A 148 15.05 7.14 -23.04
C ALA A 148 14.01 8.29 -23.14
N TRP A 149 12.77 8.06 -22.71
CA TRP A 149 11.67 9.04 -22.86
C TRP A 149 10.86 9.30 -21.59
N TYR A 150 10.96 8.47 -20.56
CA TYR A 150 10.20 8.66 -19.31
C TYR A 150 11.14 8.58 -18.12
N THR A 151 10.90 9.41 -17.11
CA THR A 151 11.42 9.16 -15.77
C THR A 151 10.27 8.61 -14.94
N THR A 152 10.42 7.40 -14.39
CA THR A 152 9.45 6.81 -13.47
C THR A 152 9.98 6.86 -12.05
N ASP A 153 9.25 7.55 -11.19
CA ASP A 153 9.53 7.67 -9.77
C ASP A 153 8.67 6.67 -9.01
N MET A 154 9.30 5.64 -8.44
CA MET A 154 8.65 4.73 -7.50
C MET A 154 8.74 5.33 -6.11
N SER A 155 7.68 6.00 -5.67
CA SER A 155 7.56 6.57 -4.33
C SER A 155 6.82 5.63 -3.39
N TYR A 156 7.29 5.49 -2.15
CA TYR A 156 6.65 4.62 -1.17
C TYR A 156 6.77 5.13 0.26
N GLU A 157 5.73 4.87 1.07
CA GLU A 157 5.67 5.20 2.49
C GLU A 157 4.86 4.14 3.25
N ASN A 158 5.21 3.91 4.52
CA ASN A 158 4.39 3.11 5.42
C ASN A 158 3.09 3.87 5.73
N ILE A 159 1.96 3.20 5.54
CA ILE A 159 0.63 3.70 5.78
C ILE A 159 -0.17 2.75 6.68
N SER A 160 -1.27 3.25 7.20
CA SER A 160 -2.34 2.42 7.73
C SER A 160 -3.60 2.69 6.89
N ARG A 161 -4.21 1.59 6.44
CA ARG A 161 -5.36 1.57 5.55
C ARG A 161 -6.54 0.97 6.29
N GLU A 162 -7.60 1.75 6.39
CA GLU A 162 -8.89 1.34 6.92
C GLU A 162 -9.86 1.12 5.74
N LEU A 163 -10.31 -0.12 5.59
CA LEU A 163 -11.27 -0.53 4.57
C LEU A 163 -12.56 -1.00 5.24
N ARG A 164 -13.69 -0.37 4.89
CA ARG A 164 -15.03 -0.76 5.34
C ARG A 164 -15.99 -0.87 4.17
N PHE A 165 -16.85 -1.87 4.20
CA PHE A 165 -17.99 -2.02 3.28
C PHE A 165 -19.28 -1.91 4.09
N ILE A 166 -20.16 -1.00 3.67
CA ILE A 166 -21.35 -0.61 4.42
C ILE A 166 -22.57 -0.73 3.49
N ARG A 167 -23.63 -1.37 3.96
CA ARG A 167 -24.92 -1.45 3.26
C ARG A 167 -25.99 -0.86 4.17
N GLY A 168 -26.48 0.34 3.84
CA GLY A 168 -27.37 1.08 4.72
C GLY A 168 -26.69 1.40 6.06
N ALA A 169 -27.19 0.81 7.15
CA ALA A 169 -26.61 0.94 8.49
C ALA A 169 -25.68 -0.23 8.87
N GLU A 170 -25.69 -1.33 8.11
CA GLU A 170 -24.92 -2.54 8.43
C GLU A 170 -23.50 -2.45 7.88
N VAL A 171 -22.51 -2.77 8.73
CA VAL A 171 -21.11 -2.91 8.32
C VAL A 171 -20.88 -4.37 7.92
N LEU A 172 -20.82 -4.63 6.61
CA LEU A 172 -20.61 -5.97 6.05
C LEU A 172 -19.18 -6.47 6.30
N TYR A 173 -18.23 -5.54 6.36
CA TYR A 173 -16.81 -5.84 6.56
C TYR A 173 -16.05 -4.61 7.03
N GLN A 174 -15.08 -4.83 7.92
CA GLN A 174 -14.16 -3.81 8.37
C GLN A 174 -12.78 -4.44 8.62
N ARG A 175 -11.74 -3.80 8.09
CA ARG A 175 -10.36 -4.18 8.34
C ARG A 175 -9.48 -2.94 8.41
N ASN A 176 -8.61 -2.91 9.43
CA ASN A 176 -7.52 -1.96 9.52
C ASN A 176 -6.20 -2.71 9.36
N VAL A 177 -5.35 -2.28 8.43
CA VAL A 177 -4.09 -2.95 8.11
C VAL A 177 -2.99 -1.92 7.94
N GLU A 178 -1.81 -2.21 8.49
CA GLU A 178 -0.60 -1.48 8.13
C GLU A 178 0.00 -2.06 6.85
N GLN A 179 0.34 -1.17 5.92
CA GLN A 179 0.81 -1.52 4.59
C GLN A 179 1.86 -0.50 4.14
N VAL A 180 2.66 -0.85 3.15
CA VAL A 180 3.43 0.12 2.36
C VAL A 180 2.60 0.44 1.13
N MET A 181 2.28 1.72 0.96
CA MET A 181 1.70 2.23 -0.27
C MET A 181 2.84 2.59 -1.22
N TYR A 182 2.73 2.11 -2.45
CA TYR A 182 3.61 2.47 -3.55
C TYR A 182 2.82 3.26 -4.58
N GLU A 183 3.43 4.33 -5.06
CA GLU A 183 2.96 5.10 -6.20
C GLU A 183 4.04 5.08 -7.27
N ILE A 184 3.63 4.74 -8.49
CA ILE A 184 4.48 4.91 -9.67
C ILE A 184 4.06 6.22 -10.33
N ILE A 185 4.97 7.18 -10.30
CA ILE A 185 4.77 8.51 -10.88
C ILE A 185 5.53 8.54 -12.20
N ALA A 186 4.83 8.82 -13.29
CA ALA A 186 5.44 9.02 -14.59
C ALA A 186 5.70 10.52 -14.79
N HIS A 187 6.92 10.84 -15.20
CA HIS A 187 7.37 12.18 -15.58
C HIS A 187 7.67 12.22 -17.08
N SER A 188 7.40 13.36 -17.71
CA SER A 188 7.90 13.65 -19.05
C SER A 188 9.43 13.82 -19.01
N PRO A 189 10.14 13.59 -20.13
CA PRO A 189 11.60 13.66 -20.15
C PRO A 189 12.13 15.08 -19.89
N ASN A 190 11.32 16.11 -20.18
CA ASN A 190 11.57 17.48 -19.78
C ASN A 190 10.26 18.19 -19.38
N GLU A 191 10.01 18.31 -18.08
CA GLU A 191 8.83 19.00 -17.55
C GLU A 191 8.79 20.48 -17.95
N GLN A 192 9.95 21.12 -18.11
CA GLN A 192 10.05 22.55 -18.48
C GLN A 192 9.68 22.81 -19.95
N GLU A 193 9.88 21.82 -20.84
CA GLU A 193 9.56 21.92 -22.27
C GLU A 193 8.21 21.29 -22.64
N THR A 194 7.48 20.73 -21.67
CA THR A 194 6.20 20.06 -21.94
C THR A 194 5.17 21.02 -22.56
N ALA A 195 5.21 22.31 -22.19
CA ALA A 195 4.40 23.37 -22.79
C ALA A 195 4.73 23.63 -24.27
N HIS A 196 5.99 23.38 -24.66
CA HIS A 196 6.52 23.61 -26.00
C HIS A 196 6.54 22.36 -26.87
N LEU A 197 6.10 21.21 -26.34
CA LEU A 197 6.03 19.96 -27.09
C LEU A 197 5.07 20.14 -28.27
N MET A 198 5.56 19.84 -29.47
CA MET A 198 4.79 19.99 -30.71
C MET A 198 3.83 18.81 -30.85
N VAL A 199 2.55 19.13 -30.96
CA VAL A 199 1.45 18.19 -31.01
C VAL A 199 0.53 18.50 -32.19
N THR A 200 0.06 17.46 -32.86
CA THR A 200 -0.87 17.60 -33.98
C THR A 200 -2.27 17.88 -33.43
N CYS A 201 -2.86 19.01 -33.79
CA CYS A 201 -4.21 19.37 -33.38
C CYS A 201 -5.21 18.27 -33.77
N PRO A 202 -5.91 17.65 -32.80
CA PRO A 202 -6.86 16.57 -33.08
C PRO A 202 -8.02 16.94 -34.00
N ASN A 203 -8.39 18.23 -34.06
CA ASN A 203 -9.54 18.67 -34.85
C ASN A 203 -9.18 19.02 -36.30
N CYS A 204 -7.95 19.45 -36.58
CA CYS A 204 -7.59 19.96 -37.91
C CYS A 204 -6.22 19.54 -38.44
N GLY A 205 -5.45 18.74 -37.69
CA GLY A 205 -4.13 18.28 -38.13
C GLY A 205 -3.02 19.34 -38.04
N CYS A 206 -3.31 20.55 -37.60
CA CYS A 206 -2.31 21.60 -37.45
C CYS A 206 -1.33 21.26 -36.32
N VAL A 207 -0.03 21.15 -36.60
CA VAL A 207 1.00 20.96 -35.59
C VAL A 207 1.16 22.25 -34.80
N SER A 208 0.96 22.20 -33.48
CA SER A 208 0.99 23.35 -32.57
C SER A 208 1.59 22.95 -31.23
N SER A 209 2.06 23.89 -30.42
CA SER A 209 2.54 23.52 -29.08
C SER A 209 1.36 23.17 -28.14
N VAL A 210 1.63 22.38 -27.10
CA VAL A 210 0.63 22.05 -26.06
C VAL A 210 0.03 23.32 -25.44
N GLU A 211 0.86 24.33 -25.17
CA GLU A 211 0.42 25.62 -24.62
C GLU A 211 -0.54 26.36 -25.56
N GLN A 212 -0.24 26.36 -26.86
CA GLN A 212 -1.11 26.95 -27.88
C GLN A 212 -2.44 26.20 -27.99
N LEU A 213 -2.45 24.87 -27.92
CA LEU A 213 -3.69 24.10 -27.95
C LEU A 213 -4.59 24.35 -26.73
N GLY A 214 -4.02 24.68 -25.58
CA GLY A 214 -4.78 25.07 -24.38
C GLY A 214 -5.54 26.39 -24.56
N SER A 215 -4.95 27.35 -25.26
CA SER A 215 -5.57 28.66 -25.55
C SER A 215 -6.39 28.68 -26.85
N GLY A 216 -6.17 27.70 -27.73
CA GLY A 216 -6.92 27.47 -28.96
C GLY A 216 -5.99 27.20 -30.14
N CYS A 217 -6.26 26.15 -30.91
CA CYS A 217 -5.47 25.83 -32.10
C CYS A 217 -5.33 27.05 -33.02
N PRO A 218 -4.11 27.41 -33.48
CA PRO A 218 -3.88 28.56 -34.35
C PRO A 218 -4.77 28.55 -35.61
N TYR A 219 -5.03 27.36 -36.15
CA TYR A 219 -5.80 27.14 -37.36
C TYR A 219 -7.31 27.03 -37.11
N CYS A 220 -7.77 26.00 -36.39
CA CYS A 220 -9.21 25.74 -36.22
C CYS A 220 -9.85 26.38 -34.98
N LYS A 221 -9.06 27.08 -34.15
CA LYS A 221 -9.48 27.72 -32.89
C LYS A 221 -10.04 26.80 -31.82
N THR A 222 -10.08 25.49 -32.05
CA THR A 222 -10.50 24.51 -31.05
C THR A 222 -9.58 24.57 -29.83
N GLN A 223 -10.18 24.74 -28.66
CA GLN A 223 -9.49 24.73 -27.38
C GLN A 223 -9.52 23.33 -26.79
N PHE A 224 -8.36 22.83 -26.40
CA PHE A 224 -8.21 21.51 -25.80
C PHE A 224 -7.99 21.65 -24.30
N ARG A 225 -8.84 20.97 -23.51
CA ARG A 225 -8.60 20.86 -22.07
C ARG A 225 -7.60 19.73 -21.82
N VAL A 226 -6.32 20.07 -21.80
CA VAL A 226 -5.23 19.10 -21.60
C VAL A 226 -5.16 18.72 -20.12
N LYS A 227 -5.92 17.67 -19.74
CA LYS A 227 -6.02 17.23 -18.34
C LYS A 227 -4.93 16.27 -17.91
N ASP A 228 -4.23 15.61 -18.84
CA ASP A 228 -3.32 14.50 -18.55
C ASP A 228 -1.83 14.83 -18.75
N LEU A 229 -1.43 16.09 -18.55
CA LEU A 229 0.00 16.45 -18.57
C LEU A 229 0.72 15.85 -17.35
N PHE A 230 1.86 15.23 -17.60
CA PHE A 230 2.78 14.72 -16.59
C PHE A 230 3.26 15.86 -15.65
N PRO A 231 3.58 15.56 -14.37
CA PRO A 231 3.62 14.23 -13.76
C PRO A 231 2.25 13.67 -13.35
N ARG A 232 2.07 12.36 -13.51
CA ARG A 232 0.84 11.64 -13.11
C ARG A 232 1.17 10.34 -12.40
N VAL A 233 0.35 9.99 -11.42
CA VAL A 233 0.38 8.67 -10.78
C VAL A 233 -0.31 7.67 -11.70
N ILE A 234 0.47 6.75 -12.27
CA ILE A 234 0.00 5.74 -13.23
C ILE A 234 -0.39 4.42 -12.56
N ASN A 235 0.08 4.21 -11.32
CA ASN A 235 -0.28 3.01 -10.57
C ASN A 235 -0.14 3.26 -9.08
N THR A 236 -1.09 2.71 -8.33
CA THR A 236 -1.03 2.61 -6.87
C THR A 236 -1.23 1.15 -6.44
N TYR A 237 -0.33 0.66 -5.59
CA TYR A 237 -0.42 -0.69 -5.06
C TYR A 237 0.01 -0.74 -3.60
N PHE A 238 -0.49 -1.77 -2.91
CA PHE A 238 -0.36 -1.89 -1.47
C PHE A 238 0.26 -3.23 -1.12
N ILE A 239 1.35 -3.20 -0.35
CA ILE A 239 2.01 -4.39 0.16
C ILE A 239 1.84 -4.41 1.67
N ARG A 240 1.33 -5.51 2.21
CA ARG A 240 1.24 -5.66 3.67
C ARG A 240 2.65 -5.62 4.27
N SER A 241 2.81 -4.74 5.25
CA SER A 241 4.01 -4.62 6.05
C SER A 241 3.60 -4.18 7.44
N ASP A 242 4.00 -4.92 8.47
CA ASP A 242 3.87 -4.44 9.83
C ASP A 242 4.85 -3.28 10.02
N SER A 243 4.36 -2.14 10.52
CA SER A 243 5.19 -0.96 10.68
C SER A 243 6.29 -1.19 11.73
N ILE A 244 7.35 -0.39 11.65
CA ILE A 244 8.43 -0.41 12.64
C ILE A 244 7.87 -0.19 14.05
N SER A 245 6.92 0.74 14.21
CA SER A 245 6.33 1.06 15.50
C SER A 245 5.49 -0.09 16.06
N LYS A 246 4.71 -0.78 15.22
CA LYS A 246 3.95 -1.96 15.62
C LYS A 246 4.86 -3.13 15.99
N ASN A 247 5.89 -3.40 15.19
CA ASN A 247 6.88 -4.43 15.49
C ASN A 247 7.62 -4.15 16.82
N ILE A 248 8.06 -2.91 17.05
CA ILE A 248 8.66 -2.49 18.32
C ILE A 248 7.67 -2.68 19.48
N THR A 249 6.39 -2.32 19.28
CA THR A 249 5.36 -2.47 20.31
C THR A 249 5.11 -3.94 20.63
N GLN A 250 5.00 -4.81 19.61
CA GLN A 250 4.84 -6.24 19.78
C GLN A 250 6.04 -6.85 20.49
N GLN A 251 7.27 -6.47 20.12
CA GLN A 251 8.49 -6.89 20.80
C GLN A 251 8.47 -6.52 22.28
N ARG A 252 8.06 -5.29 22.62
CA ARG A 252 7.94 -4.85 24.01
C ARG A 252 6.90 -5.63 24.79
N ILE A 253 5.75 -5.93 24.18
CA ILE A 253 4.70 -6.74 24.81
C ILE A 253 5.21 -8.17 25.07
N VAL A 254 5.87 -8.79 24.09
CA VAL A 254 6.40 -10.15 24.23
C VAL A 254 7.48 -10.23 25.30
N ILE A 255 8.42 -9.27 25.32
CA ILE A 255 9.46 -9.18 26.36
C ILE A 255 8.85 -8.92 27.74
N GLY A 256 7.89 -7.98 27.85
CA GLY A 256 7.23 -7.70 29.13
C GLY A 256 6.44 -8.90 29.66
N ALA A 257 5.72 -9.60 28.76
CA ALA A 257 4.97 -10.80 29.12
C ALA A 257 5.89 -11.95 29.55
N SER A 258 7.00 -12.19 28.84
CA SER A 258 7.96 -13.24 29.21
C SER A 258 8.64 -12.94 30.55
N MET A 259 9.03 -11.69 30.80
CA MET A 259 9.57 -11.27 32.10
C MET A 259 8.54 -11.49 33.22
N GLY A 260 7.27 -11.14 33.00
CA GLY A 260 6.18 -11.38 33.96
C GLY A 260 5.94 -12.87 34.23
N ILE A 261 5.91 -13.70 33.19
CA ILE A 261 5.72 -15.15 33.33
C ILE A 261 6.87 -15.79 34.09
N VAL A 262 8.12 -15.47 33.73
CA VAL A 262 9.31 -16.01 34.43
C VAL A 262 9.32 -15.54 35.89
N LEU A 263 8.94 -14.29 36.16
CA LEU A 263 8.81 -13.80 37.53
C LEU A 263 7.81 -14.63 38.35
N LEU A 264 6.62 -14.89 37.80
CA LEU A 264 5.59 -15.68 38.48
C LEU A 264 6.03 -17.13 38.75
N ILE A 265 6.79 -17.74 37.83
CA ILE A 265 7.32 -19.10 37.99
C ILE A 265 8.47 -19.14 39.00
N CYS A 266 9.35 -18.14 39.00
CA CYS A 266 10.54 -18.12 39.85
C CYS A 266 10.25 -17.72 41.30
N ILE A 267 9.17 -16.98 41.59
CA ILE A 267 8.81 -16.57 42.97
C ILE A 267 8.64 -17.79 43.89
N PRO A 268 7.82 -18.82 43.59
CA PRO A 268 7.69 -19.99 44.45
C PRO A 268 9.01 -20.75 44.66
N GLY A 269 9.78 -20.97 43.58
CA GLY A 269 11.06 -21.68 43.65
C GLY A 269 12.12 -20.93 44.46
N SER A 270 12.14 -19.60 44.35
CA SER A 270 13.08 -18.74 45.09
C SER A 270 12.71 -18.63 46.56
N LEU A 271 11.42 -18.71 46.91
CA LEU A 271 10.97 -18.76 48.30
C LEU A 271 11.38 -20.05 49.00
N ILE A 272 11.33 -21.18 48.28
CA ILE A 272 11.75 -22.50 48.79
C ILE A 272 13.27 -22.54 48.96
N SER A 273 14.04 -22.06 47.97
CA SER A 273 15.52 -22.13 48.01
C SER A 273 16.17 -21.17 49.00
N SER A 274 15.51 -20.04 49.30
CA SER A 274 16.02 -19.02 50.22
C SER A 274 15.64 -19.26 51.68
N ASN A 275 15.09 -20.43 52.03
CA ASN A 275 14.60 -20.76 53.37
C ASN A 275 13.65 -19.68 53.95
N GLY A 276 12.79 -19.09 53.11
CA GLY A 276 11.85 -18.04 53.54
C GLY A 276 12.42 -16.64 53.68
N ASN A 277 13.70 -16.40 53.33
CA ASN A 277 14.28 -15.05 53.30
C ASN A 277 13.73 -14.25 52.10
N LEU A 278 12.62 -13.55 52.33
CA LEU A 278 11.85 -12.86 51.31
C LEU A 278 12.66 -11.87 50.45
N PRO A 279 13.57 -11.02 51.00
CA PRO A 279 14.45 -10.18 50.17
C PRO A 279 15.34 -10.95 49.21
N ALA A 280 15.96 -12.05 49.68
CA ALA A 280 16.83 -12.87 48.84
C ALA A 280 16.01 -13.61 47.76
N ALA A 281 14.81 -14.08 48.12
CA ALA A 281 13.87 -14.70 47.18
C ALA A 281 13.43 -13.73 46.08
N LEU A 282 13.06 -12.50 46.45
CA LEU A 282 12.63 -11.48 45.48
C LEU A 282 13.79 -11.02 44.60
N PHE A 283 14.98 -10.83 45.17
CA PHE A 283 16.17 -10.46 44.41
C PHE A 283 16.52 -11.51 43.35
N THR A 284 16.55 -12.78 43.74
CA THR A 284 16.85 -13.91 42.83
C THR A 284 15.76 -14.07 41.77
N ALA A 285 14.48 -13.94 42.13
CA ALA A 285 13.38 -13.98 41.18
C ALA A 285 13.42 -12.81 40.18
N TYR A 286 13.76 -11.59 40.62
CA TYR A 286 13.91 -10.44 39.73
C TYR A 286 15.08 -10.60 38.77
N LEU A 287 16.23 -11.10 39.23
CA LEU A 287 17.37 -11.39 38.37
C LEU A 287 17.04 -12.47 37.32
N ALA A 288 16.39 -13.55 37.75
CA ALA A 288 15.95 -14.61 36.85
C ALA A 288 14.94 -14.10 35.81
N ALA A 289 14.00 -13.25 36.20
CA ALA A 289 13.04 -12.63 35.30
C ALA A 289 13.69 -11.66 34.30
N LEU A 290 14.65 -10.85 34.75
CA LEU A 290 15.36 -9.89 33.90
C LEU A 290 16.23 -10.61 32.85
N ILE A 291 17.04 -11.58 33.28
CA ILE A 291 17.98 -12.28 32.39
C ILE A 291 17.21 -13.33 31.58
N GLY A 292 16.59 -14.29 32.24
CA GLY A 292 15.89 -15.40 31.59
C GLY A 292 14.66 -14.94 30.81
N GLY A 293 13.79 -14.14 31.44
CA GLY A 293 12.60 -13.60 30.79
C GLY A 293 12.92 -12.59 29.69
N GLY A 294 13.92 -11.73 29.89
CA GLY A 294 14.35 -10.75 28.89
C GLY A 294 14.95 -11.38 27.63
N ILE A 295 15.90 -12.31 27.79
CA ILE A 295 16.53 -13.01 26.65
C ILE A 295 15.51 -13.87 25.90
N PHE A 296 14.71 -14.66 26.63
CA PHE A 296 13.69 -15.51 26.01
C PHE A 296 12.64 -14.68 25.26
N GLY A 297 12.18 -13.58 25.85
CA GLY A 297 11.23 -12.67 25.20
C GLY A 297 11.79 -12.02 23.95
N TRP A 298 13.07 -11.65 23.96
CA TRP A 298 13.73 -11.08 22.79
C TRP A 298 13.85 -12.11 21.66
N MET A 299 14.27 -13.34 21.97
CA MET A 299 14.35 -14.43 20.99
C MET A 299 12.97 -14.79 20.42
N ALA A 300 11.96 -14.94 21.28
CA ALA A 300 10.59 -15.21 20.87
C ALA A 300 10.04 -14.11 19.95
N SER A 301 10.30 -12.83 20.28
CA SER A 301 9.93 -11.72 19.43
C SER A 301 10.64 -11.73 18.08
N ALA A 302 11.92 -12.12 18.02
CA ALA A 302 12.65 -12.20 16.76
C ALA A 302 12.03 -13.28 15.84
N VAL A 303 11.67 -14.44 16.40
CA VAL A 303 10.95 -15.50 15.66
C VAL A 303 9.58 -15.02 15.19
N LEU A 304 8.82 -14.31 16.04
CA LEU A 304 7.53 -13.75 15.65
C LEU A 304 7.67 -12.69 14.53
N MET A 305 8.69 -11.84 14.57
CA MET A 305 8.97 -10.92 13.47
C MET A 305 9.33 -11.66 12.19
N LEU A 306 10.21 -12.67 12.25
CA LEU A 306 10.56 -13.47 11.09
C LEU A 306 9.33 -14.16 10.47
N THR A 307 8.46 -14.74 11.29
CA THR A 307 7.21 -15.37 10.80
C THR A 307 6.25 -14.35 10.20
N SER A 308 6.16 -13.12 10.73
CA SER A 308 5.34 -12.05 10.18
C SER A 308 5.80 -11.61 8.77
N LEU A 309 7.10 -11.64 8.48
CA LEU A 309 7.64 -11.33 7.14
C LEU A 309 7.17 -12.32 6.07
N PHE A 310 6.90 -13.57 6.47
CA PHE A 310 6.35 -14.60 5.58
C PHE A 310 4.81 -14.49 5.42
N GLN A 311 4.13 -13.66 6.20
CA GLN A 311 2.69 -13.38 6.08
C GLN A 311 2.39 -12.29 5.03
N ARG A 312 2.92 -12.44 3.81
CA ARG A 312 2.61 -11.55 2.66
C ARG A 312 1.20 -11.80 2.08
N ASP A 313 0.18 -11.73 2.93
CA ASP A 313 -1.25 -11.78 2.57
C ASP A 313 -1.62 -12.88 1.54
N GLY A 314 -0.95 -14.04 1.58
CA GLY A 314 -1.28 -15.19 0.74
C GLY A 314 -0.47 -15.35 -0.55
N MET A 315 0.56 -14.54 -0.83
CA MET A 315 1.48 -14.70 -1.97
C MET A 315 2.21 -16.07 -2.05
N LYS A 316 1.93 -17.01 -1.12
CA LYS A 316 2.49 -18.36 -1.05
C LYS A 316 2.37 -19.16 -2.35
N HIS A 317 1.40 -18.82 -3.21
CA HIS A 317 1.12 -19.53 -4.46
C HIS A 317 1.84 -18.95 -5.69
N LEU A 318 2.58 -17.83 -5.55
CA LEU A 318 3.44 -17.33 -6.61
C LEU A 318 4.79 -18.09 -6.59
N PRO A 319 5.19 -18.74 -7.70
CA PRO A 319 6.48 -19.39 -7.74
C PRO A 319 7.60 -18.34 -7.71
N LEU A 320 8.45 -18.39 -6.68
CA LEU A 320 9.49 -17.39 -6.37
C LEU A 320 10.48 -17.16 -7.51
N ILE A 321 10.94 -18.23 -8.18
CA ILE A 321 11.96 -18.15 -9.24
C ILE A 321 11.42 -17.45 -10.51
N PRO A 322 10.25 -17.84 -11.06
CA PRO A 322 9.60 -17.08 -12.12
C PRO A 322 9.33 -15.63 -11.75
N PHE A 323 8.84 -15.37 -10.52
CA PHE A 323 8.56 -14.01 -10.05
C PHE A 323 9.81 -13.11 -10.10
N LEU A 324 10.92 -13.55 -9.52
CA LEU A 324 12.17 -12.77 -9.48
C LEU A 324 12.77 -12.52 -10.87
N SER A 325 12.61 -13.47 -11.80
CA SER A 325 13.19 -13.36 -13.15
C SER A 325 12.30 -12.64 -14.17
N SER A 326 10.99 -12.53 -13.91
CA SER A 326 10.02 -12.03 -14.90
C SER A 326 10.26 -10.58 -15.30
N LYS A 327 10.53 -9.69 -14.34
CA LYS A 327 10.82 -8.27 -14.63
C LYS A 327 11.98 -8.11 -15.60
N SER A 328 13.08 -8.80 -15.35
CA SER A 328 14.28 -8.77 -16.20
C SER A 328 14.03 -9.41 -17.57
N LYS A 329 13.26 -10.51 -17.63
CA LYS A 329 12.89 -11.18 -18.89
C LYS A 329 12.01 -10.31 -19.77
N ILE A 330 10.95 -9.73 -19.21
CA ILE A 330 10.04 -8.82 -19.92
C ILE A 330 10.83 -7.61 -20.42
N LYS A 331 11.62 -6.97 -19.56
CA LYS A 331 12.43 -5.82 -19.97
C LYS A 331 13.37 -6.18 -21.12
N ARG A 332 14.15 -7.25 -21.01
CA ARG A 332 15.09 -7.66 -22.07
C ARG A 332 14.40 -7.96 -23.39
N MET A 333 13.25 -8.64 -23.34
CA MET A 333 12.47 -9.00 -24.52
C MET A 333 11.86 -7.75 -25.17
N MET A 334 11.20 -6.89 -24.38
CA MET A 334 10.54 -5.70 -24.89
C MET A 334 11.51 -4.67 -25.45
N THR A 335 12.70 -4.51 -24.85
CA THR A 335 13.73 -3.59 -25.38
C THR A 335 14.21 -3.97 -26.79
N ALA A 336 14.04 -5.22 -27.23
CA ALA A 336 14.36 -5.61 -28.61
C ALA A 336 13.37 -5.03 -29.63
N TYR A 337 12.13 -4.74 -29.21
CA TYR A 337 11.07 -4.21 -30.06
C TYR A 337 10.89 -2.70 -29.89
N ASP A 338 10.94 -2.25 -28.63
CA ASP A 338 10.84 -0.84 -28.25
C ASP A 338 12.04 -0.46 -27.35
N PRO A 339 13.05 0.21 -27.90
CA PRO A 339 14.19 0.72 -27.13
C PRO A 339 13.79 1.66 -25.98
N ASN A 340 12.60 2.28 -26.06
CA ASN A 340 12.10 3.25 -25.08
C ASN A 340 11.25 2.60 -23.98
N PHE A 341 11.10 1.28 -24.01
CA PHE A 341 10.23 0.52 -23.11
C PHE A 341 10.53 0.78 -21.63
N SER A 342 9.48 1.10 -20.87
CA SER A 342 9.52 1.19 -19.41
C SER A 342 8.67 0.09 -18.79
N TYR A 343 9.32 -0.79 -18.01
CA TYR A 343 8.62 -1.87 -17.31
C TYR A 343 7.58 -1.34 -16.32
N ASP A 344 7.91 -0.29 -15.57
CA ASP A 344 7.01 0.22 -14.52
C ASP A 344 5.76 0.88 -15.16
N LYS A 345 5.91 1.49 -16.35
CA LYS A 345 4.79 1.97 -17.17
C LYS A 345 3.91 0.80 -17.65
N PHE A 346 4.53 -0.20 -18.25
CA PHE A 346 3.86 -1.42 -18.71
C PHE A 346 3.09 -2.13 -17.59
N GLU A 347 3.71 -2.27 -16.42
CA GLU A 347 3.09 -2.88 -15.24
C GLU A 347 1.88 -2.07 -14.75
N GLY A 348 2.00 -0.74 -14.68
CA GLY A 348 0.88 0.14 -14.33
C GLY A 348 -0.29 0.02 -15.30
N GLN A 349 0.00 0.08 -16.61
CA GLN A 349 -1.01 -0.09 -17.66
C GLN A 349 -1.71 -1.44 -17.58
N LEU A 350 -0.96 -2.54 -17.47
CA LEU A 350 -1.53 -3.89 -17.36
C LEU A 350 -2.45 -4.01 -16.13
N VAL A 351 -2.02 -3.48 -14.98
CA VAL A 351 -2.83 -3.45 -13.75
C VAL A 351 -4.12 -2.65 -13.94
N ALA A 352 -4.06 -1.50 -14.62
CA ALA A 352 -5.23 -0.70 -14.92
C ALA A 352 -6.20 -1.43 -15.86
N LEU A 353 -5.71 -2.01 -16.96
CA LEU A 353 -6.52 -2.78 -17.93
C LEU A 353 -7.24 -3.95 -17.26
N ILE A 354 -6.56 -4.68 -16.37
CA ILE A 354 -7.18 -5.78 -15.60
C ILE A 354 -8.31 -5.24 -14.72
N ARG A 355 -8.07 -4.15 -13.97
CA ARG A 355 -9.10 -3.53 -13.13
C ARG A 355 -10.31 -3.06 -13.96
N MET A 356 -10.07 -2.42 -15.11
CA MET A 356 -11.14 -2.00 -16.02
C MET A 356 -11.96 -3.20 -16.50
N ALA A 357 -11.31 -4.25 -17.00
CA ALA A 357 -11.97 -5.46 -17.47
C ALA A 357 -12.74 -6.20 -16.36
N VAL A 358 -12.24 -6.17 -15.12
CA VAL A 358 -12.97 -6.74 -13.98
C VAL A 358 -14.13 -5.87 -13.56
N PHE A 359 -14.01 -4.54 -13.51
CA PHE A 359 -15.05 -3.63 -13.00
C PHE A 359 -16.12 -3.25 -14.03
N ALA A 360 -15.84 -3.33 -15.32
CA ALA A 360 -16.84 -3.10 -16.36
C ALA A 360 -18.03 -4.06 -16.23
N LYS A 361 -19.25 -3.56 -16.53
CA LYS A 361 -20.46 -4.39 -16.58
C LYS A 361 -20.35 -5.38 -17.74
N GLU A 362 -20.08 -4.83 -18.92
CA GLU A 362 -19.87 -5.53 -20.18
C GLU A 362 -18.43 -5.28 -20.65
N PRO A 363 -17.48 -6.15 -20.30
CA PRO A 363 -16.08 -5.98 -20.71
C PRO A 363 -15.93 -5.99 -22.24
N GLN A 364 -16.86 -6.60 -22.98
CA GLN A 364 -16.85 -6.65 -24.45
C GLN A 364 -16.98 -5.26 -25.12
N ASN A 365 -17.48 -4.26 -24.39
CA ASN A 365 -17.58 -2.90 -24.88
C ASN A 365 -16.27 -2.11 -24.71
N LEU A 366 -15.34 -2.62 -23.90
CA LEU A 366 -14.02 -2.04 -23.76
C LEU A 366 -13.18 -2.45 -24.97
N THR A 367 -12.59 -1.48 -25.66
CA THR A 367 -11.65 -1.74 -26.75
C THR A 367 -10.42 -2.51 -26.29
N ALA A 368 -10.05 -2.29 -25.02
CA ALA A 368 -9.00 -2.98 -24.30
C ALA A 368 -9.28 -4.48 -24.03
N TYR A 369 -10.47 -4.99 -24.36
CA TYR A 369 -10.84 -6.38 -24.09
C TYR A 369 -11.46 -7.06 -25.32
N ARG A 370 -10.78 -8.08 -25.83
CA ARG A 370 -11.23 -8.95 -26.94
C ARG A 370 -11.48 -10.39 -26.49
N GLY A 371 -11.46 -10.63 -25.19
CA GLY A 371 -11.70 -11.94 -24.65
C GLY A 371 -13.11 -12.46 -24.88
N LYS A 372 -13.23 -13.78 -24.78
CA LYS A 372 -14.51 -14.48 -24.70
C LYS A 372 -15.26 -14.11 -23.42
N GLU A 373 -16.32 -14.84 -23.11
CA GLU A 373 -17.10 -14.63 -21.91
C GLU A 373 -16.23 -14.59 -20.64
N ARG A 374 -16.37 -13.51 -19.87
CA ARG A 374 -15.65 -13.30 -18.62
C ARG A 374 -16.19 -14.25 -17.55
N ASP A 375 -15.29 -14.88 -16.80
CA ASP A 375 -15.64 -15.73 -15.65
C ASP A 375 -16.61 -15.01 -14.70
N ALA A 376 -17.75 -15.64 -14.42
CA ALA A 376 -18.83 -15.08 -13.59
C ALA A 376 -18.35 -14.63 -12.21
N ARG A 377 -17.28 -15.24 -11.67
CA ARG A 377 -16.70 -14.87 -10.36
C ARG A 377 -16.19 -13.44 -10.32
N PHE A 378 -15.79 -12.86 -11.45
CA PHE A 378 -15.36 -11.46 -11.53
C PHE A 378 -16.49 -10.47 -11.21
N GLN A 379 -17.75 -10.83 -11.48
CA GLN A 379 -18.91 -9.95 -11.24
C GLN A 379 -19.12 -9.65 -9.75
N ASN A 380 -18.69 -10.57 -8.88
CA ASN A 380 -18.86 -10.44 -7.43
C ASN A 380 -17.77 -9.60 -6.76
N ILE A 381 -16.72 -9.22 -7.49
CA ILE A 381 -15.58 -8.48 -6.94
C ILE A 381 -15.91 -7.00 -6.83
N LEU A 382 -15.81 -6.46 -5.61
CA LEU A 382 -16.07 -5.06 -5.26
C LEU A 382 -14.78 -4.21 -5.23
N GLU A 383 -13.67 -4.82 -4.78
CA GLU A 383 -12.38 -4.15 -4.65
C GLU A 383 -11.25 -5.13 -4.94
N MET A 384 -10.20 -4.63 -5.60
CA MET A 384 -9.04 -5.40 -6.02
C MET A 384 -7.74 -4.64 -5.73
N THR A 385 -6.97 -5.16 -4.78
CA THR A 385 -5.67 -4.61 -4.42
C THR A 385 -4.56 -5.42 -5.08
N TYR A 386 -3.84 -4.78 -6.01
CA TYR A 386 -2.61 -5.32 -6.58
C TYR A 386 -1.50 -5.34 -5.53
N THR A 387 -0.68 -6.40 -5.49
CA THR A 387 0.41 -6.52 -4.50
C THR A 387 1.80 -6.76 -5.13
N ASN A 388 2.04 -6.21 -6.33
CA ASN A 388 3.34 -6.34 -7.02
C ASN A 388 3.76 -7.81 -7.27
N GLY A 389 2.79 -8.65 -7.61
CA GLY A 389 3.01 -10.05 -7.94
C GLY A 389 2.74 -10.29 -9.41
N MET A 390 3.75 -10.14 -10.28
CA MET A 390 3.64 -10.37 -11.73
C MET A 390 4.66 -11.41 -12.20
N CYS A 391 4.18 -12.44 -12.91
CA CYS A 391 5.00 -13.52 -13.45
C CYS A 391 4.70 -13.72 -14.94
N LEU A 392 5.72 -13.67 -15.78
CA LEU A 392 5.61 -14.07 -17.19
C LEU A 392 5.51 -15.59 -17.28
N LYS A 393 4.43 -16.08 -17.89
CA LYS A 393 4.15 -17.52 -18.07
C LYS A 393 4.52 -18.00 -19.46
N ASN A 394 4.16 -17.23 -20.49
CA ASN A 394 4.38 -17.61 -21.87
C ASN A 394 4.56 -16.37 -22.76
N VAL A 395 5.29 -16.55 -23.85
CA VAL A 395 5.48 -15.56 -24.92
C VAL A 395 5.26 -16.28 -26.23
N LYS A 396 4.37 -15.77 -27.07
CA LYS A 396 4.16 -16.28 -28.43
C LYS A 396 4.18 -15.09 -29.39
N LYS A 397 4.86 -15.25 -30.52
CA LYS A 397 4.83 -14.29 -31.62
C LYS A 397 4.14 -14.94 -32.81
N GLN A 398 3.14 -14.27 -33.37
CA GLN A 398 2.39 -14.70 -34.55
C GLN A 398 2.41 -13.56 -35.57
N GLY A 399 3.25 -13.66 -36.60
CA GLY A 399 3.49 -12.53 -37.50
C GLY A 399 4.04 -11.34 -36.72
N ASP A 400 3.36 -10.20 -36.79
CA ASP A 400 3.71 -8.97 -36.06
C ASP A 400 3.03 -8.84 -34.69
N ASP A 401 2.18 -9.79 -34.31
CA ASP A 401 1.48 -9.78 -33.04
C ASP A 401 2.28 -10.53 -31.96
N LEU A 402 2.51 -9.84 -30.85
CA LEU A 402 3.18 -10.37 -29.66
C LEU A 402 2.17 -10.66 -28.57
N HIS A 403 2.00 -11.94 -28.25
CA HIS A 403 1.14 -12.42 -27.18
C HIS A 403 1.97 -12.73 -25.92
N LEU A 404 1.58 -12.14 -24.79
CA LEU A 404 2.19 -12.38 -23.48
C LEU A 404 1.14 -12.96 -22.54
N THR A 405 1.40 -14.14 -21.98
CA THR A 405 0.61 -14.68 -20.88
C THR A 405 1.29 -14.32 -19.57
N ILE A 406 0.60 -13.56 -18.73
CA ILE A 406 1.11 -13.01 -17.47
C ILE A 406 0.18 -13.42 -16.34
N ARG A 407 0.78 -13.99 -15.29
CA ARG A 407 0.11 -14.31 -14.04
C ARG A 407 0.27 -13.14 -13.08
N THR A 408 -0.84 -12.63 -12.58
CA THR A 408 -0.89 -11.52 -11.63
C THR A 408 -1.54 -11.95 -10.32
N TRP A 409 -1.13 -11.36 -9.20
CA TRP A 409 -1.66 -11.66 -7.88
C TRP A 409 -2.42 -10.47 -7.29
N TRP A 410 -3.60 -10.78 -6.74
CA TRP A 410 -4.56 -9.80 -6.27
C TRP A 410 -5.15 -10.20 -4.94
N ILE A 411 -5.40 -9.21 -4.09
CA ILE A 411 -6.27 -9.36 -2.94
C ILE A 411 -7.64 -8.83 -3.34
N ASN A 412 -8.61 -9.74 -3.46
CA ASN A 412 -9.96 -9.43 -3.90
C ASN A 412 -10.91 -9.42 -2.69
N TYR A 413 -11.84 -8.47 -2.72
CA TYR A 413 -12.97 -8.41 -1.79
C TYR A 413 -14.22 -8.65 -2.61
N SER A 414 -14.80 -9.83 -2.47
CA SER A 414 -16.02 -10.23 -3.20
C SER A 414 -17.21 -10.36 -2.28
N GLU A 415 -18.38 -10.01 -2.78
CA GLU A 415 -19.64 -10.28 -2.09
C GLU A 415 -20.08 -11.72 -2.37
N GLU A 416 -20.19 -12.54 -1.32
CA GLU A 416 -20.70 -13.90 -1.37
C GLU A 416 -21.80 -14.03 -0.29
N GLN A 417 -23.04 -14.32 -0.70
CA GLN A 417 -24.19 -14.51 0.21
C GLN A 417 -24.42 -13.35 1.20
N GLY A 418 -24.29 -12.10 0.73
CA GLY A 418 -24.50 -10.90 1.54
C GLY A 418 -23.35 -10.56 2.50
N LYS A 419 -22.26 -11.34 2.52
CA LYS A 419 -21.04 -11.04 3.29
C LYS A 419 -19.89 -10.73 2.35
N ILE A 420 -18.93 -9.93 2.82
CA ILE A 420 -17.69 -9.68 2.06
C ILE A 420 -16.65 -10.71 2.46
N LYS A 421 -16.12 -11.41 1.46
CA LYS A 421 -15.03 -12.36 1.60
C LYS A 421 -13.77 -11.77 1.00
N LYS A 422 -12.69 -11.81 1.79
CA LYS A 422 -11.34 -11.48 1.32
C LYS A 422 -10.68 -12.75 0.79
N THR A 423 -10.24 -12.75 -0.47
CA THR A 423 -9.48 -13.84 -1.07
C THR A 423 -8.17 -13.33 -1.69
N GLY A 424 -7.17 -14.21 -1.76
CA GLY A 424 -5.96 -13.97 -2.53
C GLY A 424 -6.05 -14.78 -3.81
N ASP A 425 -6.26 -14.11 -4.94
CA ASP A 425 -6.53 -14.76 -6.21
C ASP A 425 -5.40 -14.52 -7.21
N LEU A 426 -5.15 -15.52 -8.06
CA LEU A 426 -4.28 -15.40 -9.21
C LEU A 426 -5.13 -15.10 -10.44
N ILE A 427 -4.69 -14.17 -11.29
CA ILE A 427 -5.33 -13.90 -12.58
C ILE A 427 -4.30 -14.13 -13.67
N ASP A 428 -4.55 -15.13 -14.51
CA ASP A 428 -3.80 -15.33 -15.75
C ASP A 428 -4.44 -14.49 -16.85
N VAL A 429 -3.65 -13.60 -17.43
CA VAL A 429 -4.08 -12.67 -18.47
C VAL A 429 -3.20 -12.89 -19.69
N THR A 430 -3.81 -13.08 -20.85
CA THR A 430 -3.13 -13.05 -22.14
C THR A 430 -3.38 -11.69 -22.77
N ILE A 431 -2.31 -10.95 -23.01
CA ILE A 431 -2.35 -9.67 -23.70
C ILE A 431 -1.67 -9.78 -25.06
N CYS A 432 -2.18 -9.00 -26.01
CA CYS A 432 -1.64 -8.89 -27.36
C CYS A 432 -1.33 -7.43 -27.69
N ARG A 433 -0.26 -7.23 -28.46
CA ARG A 433 0.10 -5.97 -29.08
C ARG A 433 0.83 -6.24 -30.38
N ASN A 434 0.51 -5.47 -31.42
CA ASN A 434 1.26 -5.45 -32.65
C ASN A 434 2.59 -4.72 -32.42
N VAL A 435 3.71 -5.38 -32.70
CA VAL A 435 5.05 -4.80 -32.47
C VAL A 435 5.66 -4.12 -33.70
N ALA A 436 4.96 -4.14 -34.85
CA ALA A 436 5.38 -3.38 -36.02
C ALA A 436 5.16 -1.86 -35.83
N HIS A 437 4.11 -1.49 -35.10
CA HIS A 437 3.77 -0.12 -34.77
C HIS A 437 4.48 0.33 -33.49
N ARG A 438 5.40 1.31 -33.63
CA ARG A 438 6.14 1.86 -32.50
C ARG A 438 5.27 2.84 -31.72
N GLU A 439 5.34 2.75 -30.39
CA GLU A 439 4.71 3.75 -29.52
C GLU A 439 5.30 5.13 -29.81
N VAL A 440 4.46 6.09 -30.16
CA VAL A 440 4.90 7.47 -30.36
C VAL A 440 5.21 8.08 -28.99
N PRO A 441 6.45 8.57 -28.73
CA PRO A 441 6.79 9.16 -27.45
C PRO A 441 6.05 10.48 -27.20
N GLY A 442 5.70 10.78 -25.95
CA GLY A 442 5.26 12.12 -25.53
C GLY A 442 3.77 12.29 -25.22
N PHE A 443 2.91 11.31 -25.51
CA PHE A 443 1.50 11.32 -25.12
C PHE A 443 1.19 10.30 -24.02
N SER A 444 0.41 10.73 -23.02
CA SER A 444 -0.28 9.81 -22.13
C SER A 444 -1.46 9.19 -22.91
N VAL A 445 -1.23 8.03 -23.51
CA VAL A 445 -2.09 6.82 -23.61
C VAL A 445 -3.59 6.92 -23.99
N THR A 446 -4.29 8.03 -23.79
CA THR A 446 -5.76 8.10 -23.87
C THR A 446 -6.28 8.90 -25.06
N SER A 447 -5.45 9.67 -25.78
CA SER A 447 -5.85 10.36 -27.02
C SER A 447 -5.26 9.67 -28.23
N VAL A 448 -5.95 8.66 -28.75
CA VAL A 448 -5.63 8.09 -30.06
C VAL A 448 -6.54 8.71 -31.11
N ASN A 449 -6.07 8.71 -32.36
CA ASN A 449 -6.82 9.25 -33.47
C ASN A 449 -7.48 8.09 -34.22
N CYS A 450 -8.75 8.24 -34.57
CA CYS A 450 -9.42 7.28 -35.42
C CYS A 450 -8.72 7.20 -36.79
N HIS A 451 -8.25 6.02 -37.19
CA HIS A 451 -7.60 5.81 -38.49
C HIS A 451 -8.50 6.17 -39.68
N SER A 452 -9.83 6.12 -39.52
CA SER A 452 -10.78 6.42 -40.59
C SER A 452 -11.08 7.92 -40.73
N CYS A 453 -11.43 8.61 -39.64
CA CYS A 453 -11.88 10.00 -39.71
C CYS A 453 -10.89 11.01 -39.10
N GLY A 454 -9.79 10.55 -38.51
CA GLY A 454 -8.79 11.39 -37.84
C GLY A 454 -9.23 11.97 -36.50
N ALA A 455 -10.50 11.81 -36.11
CA ALA A 455 -11.03 12.35 -34.86
C ALA A 455 -10.37 11.70 -33.64
N SER A 456 -10.04 12.50 -32.63
CA SER A 456 -9.53 12.00 -31.37
C SER A 456 -10.65 11.67 -30.39
N PHE A 457 -10.52 10.53 -29.73
CA PHE A 457 -11.44 10.04 -28.73
C PHE A 457 -10.70 9.14 -27.72
N ASP A 458 -11.32 8.88 -26.58
CA ASP A 458 -10.78 7.94 -25.59
C ASP A 458 -11.06 6.50 -26.03
N ALA A 459 -10.12 5.93 -26.78
CA ALA A 459 -10.27 4.59 -27.30
C ALA A 459 -10.13 3.49 -26.26
N VAL A 460 -9.75 3.79 -25.01
CA VAL A 460 -9.81 2.77 -23.94
C VAL A 460 -11.26 2.44 -23.59
N ARG A 461 -12.17 3.42 -23.76
CA ARG A 461 -13.54 3.35 -23.26
C ARG A 461 -14.57 2.92 -24.29
N GLN A 462 -14.29 3.14 -25.57
CA GLN A 462 -15.26 2.93 -26.65
C GLN A 462 -14.62 2.20 -27.82
N ARG A 463 -15.17 1.03 -28.16
CA ARG A 463 -14.70 0.18 -29.25
C ARG A 463 -14.88 0.83 -30.63
N ASN A 464 -15.95 1.60 -30.78
CA ASN A 464 -16.27 2.28 -32.03
C ASN A 464 -16.04 3.77 -31.87
N CYS A 465 -15.49 4.39 -32.91
CA CYS A 465 -15.34 5.84 -32.96
C CYS A 465 -16.72 6.51 -32.83
N PRO A 466 -16.91 7.44 -31.87
CA PRO A 466 -18.20 8.10 -31.67
C PRO A 466 -18.60 9.02 -32.84
N TYR A 467 -17.65 9.37 -33.70
CA TYR A 467 -17.88 10.29 -34.83
C TYR A 467 -18.23 9.56 -36.12
N CYS A 468 -17.50 8.49 -36.47
CA CYS A 468 -17.68 7.77 -37.74
C CYS A 468 -18.20 6.33 -37.59
N GLY A 469 -18.31 5.80 -36.37
CA GLY A 469 -18.80 4.45 -36.10
C GLY A 469 -17.82 3.32 -36.43
N THR A 470 -16.65 3.63 -37.00
CA THR A 470 -15.62 2.64 -37.34
C THR A 470 -15.04 2.00 -36.08
N GLU A 471 -14.88 0.68 -36.10
CA GLU A 471 -14.19 -0.06 -35.05
C GLU A 471 -12.72 0.38 -34.96
N TYR A 472 -12.24 0.58 -33.73
CA TYR A 472 -10.86 0.97 -33.47
C TYR A 472 -10.03 -0.23 -32.99
N HIS A 473 -8.93 -0.47 -33.70
CA HIS A 473 -8.01 -1.57 -33.47
C HIS A 473 -6.92 -1.17 -32.46
N MET A 474 -7.25 -1.26 -31.17
CA MET A 474 -6.35 -0.85 -30.09
C MET A 474 -5.03 -1.63 -30.04
N GLU A 475 -4.98 -2.86 -30.53
CA GLU A 475 -3.78 -3.71 -30.60
C GLU A 475 -2.65 -3.12 -31.45
N GLU A 476 -2.98 -2.22 -32.38
CA GLU A 476 -2.00 -1.54 -33.23
C GLU A 476 -1.19 -0.53 -32.40
N ASP A 477 -1.85 0.19 -31.49
CA ASP A 477 -1.24 1.28 -30.74
C ASP A 477 -0.94 0.92 -29.27
N TYR A 478 -1.68 -0.05 -28.71
CA TYR A 478 -1.74 -0.38 -27.28
C TYR A 478 -1.93 -1.87 -27.00
N TRP A 479 -1.88 -2.23 -25.71
CA TRP A 479 -2.10 -3.60 -25.24
C TRP A 479 -3.60 -3.90 -25.10
N VAL A 480 -4.02 -5.05 -25.64
CA VAL A 480 -5.40 -5.55 -25.53
C VAL A 480 -5.40 -6.88 -24.79
N ILE A 481 -6.38 -7.09 -23.90
CA ILE A 481 -6.61 -8.36 -23.21
C ILE A 481 -7.39 -9.30 -24.14
N GLU A 482 -6.78 -10.43 -24.51
CA GLU A 482 -7.42 -11.50 -25.29
C GLU A 482 -8.03 -12.59 -24.42
N GLU A 483 -7.48 -12.80 -23.22
CA GLU A 483 -7.97 -13.83 -22.32
C GLU A 483 -7.70 -13.45 -20.88
N MET A 484 -8.66 -13.73 -19.99
CA MET A 484 -8.52 -13.50 -18.56
C MET A 484 -9.17 -14.65 -17.78
N ARG A 485 -8.39 -15.34 -16.95
CA ARG A 485 -8.84 -16.48 -16.15
C ARG A 485 -8.51 -16.28 -14.67
N LEU A 486 -9.53 -16.42 -13.82
CA LEU A 486 -9.37 -16.42 -12.37
C LEU A 486 -8.94 -17.81 -11.87
N ILE A 487 -7.80 -17.87 -11.19
CA ILE A 487 -7.25 -19.09 -10.60
C ILE A 487 -7.36 -18.92 -9.09
N ARG A 488 -8.21 -19.75 -8.47
CA ARG A 488 -8.47 -19.82 -7.04
C ARG A 488 -8.05 -21.17 -6.49
#